data_AF-A0A388KXM9-F1
#
_entry.id   AF-A0A388KXM9-F1
#
_cell.length_a   1.000
_cell.length_b   1.000
_cell.length_c   1.000
_cell.angle_alpha   90.00
_cell.angle_beta   90.00
_cell.angle_gamma   90.00
#
_symmetry.space_group_name_H-M   'P 1'
#
loop_
_entity.id
_entity.type
_entity.pdbx_description
1 polymer ?
#
loop_
_entity_poly.entity_id
_entity_poly.type
_entity_poly.pdbx_seq_one_letter_code
_entity_poly.pdbx_strand_id
1 'polypeptide(L)'
;MTRGRSLSPRQQLRYPEPRASSEDSAVKRQIEELVASMAMMKEVFDAETAAKEEKRKKTMEKLERRKEEEEAQAAEEACVASQRRAERKEAKLRKEEEDRRLLRKELLMELSLRMGKLDESLQHRYEREVMERAKGKHKAIVSSSDDDDADSYESEVELLSRKTEKLVISEKRKRGAEKQVGDSAPMVTPAKRTAKQRLQLDCRHQLMKKTPPRKIPGTGQRKIPVAPGTIGKLKFVTDNVRELGDMTVEELKKICQTEDVEYEGTKMQAILAIAEKRTHIAFGEEEVKVQDEETGENQVDHSGRTKVREGVGRRRKGRRERGKKSSPEYASSKLEVVIPIRVRLSDTDDWSANCFQVLLAREEAGCSRFTLRFSGGNCWGGSWKSIRSSFRNSEVKIDGRRCKLCTCKHEMEKGVELEILHLRRWKPKISKDKNFLISILRCKNRVGALRNCNLDVLIRLTGAA
;
A
#
# COMPACT_ATOMS: atom_id res chain seq x y z
N MET A 1 59.71 -0.65 8.34
CA MET A 1 60.62 -1.33 7.42
C MET A 1 60.34 -0.87 5.99
N THR A 2 61.40 -0.49 5.28
CA THR A 2 61.61 -0.56 3.80
C THR A 2 60.66 0.19 2.86
N ARG A 3 61.14 1.25 2.20
CA ARG A 3 61.73 1.27 0.83
C ARG A 3 60.63 1.52 -0.23
N GLY A 4 60.77 2.39 -1.22
CA GLY A 4 61.95 3.07 -1.72
C GLY A 4 61.56 4.19 -2.69
N ARG A 5 62.43 5.19 -2.72
CA ARG A 5 62.48 6.28 -3.68
C ARG A 5 63.05 5.73 -5.00
N SER A 6 62.44 6.06 -6.14
CA SER A 6 63.09 5.98 -7.45
C SER A 6 63.05 7.38 -8.09
N LEU A 7 64.21 8.03 -8.05
CA LEU A 7 64.50 9.25 -8.80
C LEU A 7 64.81 8.84 -10.24
N SER A 8 64.03 9.34 -11.19
CA SER A 8 64.23 9.11 -12.62
C SER A 8 65.36 10.00 -13.17
N PRO A 9 66.19 9.53 -14.12
CA PRO A 9 67.39 10.24 -14.57
C PRO A 9 67.08 11.53 -15.33
N ARG A 10 67.75 12.60 -14.91
CA ARG A 10 67.79 13.91 -15.55
C ARG A 10 68.54 13.78 -16.89
N GLN A 11 67.81 13.68 -18.00
CA GLN A 11 68.40 13.78 -19.33
C GLN A 11 68.94 15.20 -19.54
N GLN A 12 70.26 15.31 -19.75
CA GLN A 12 70.92 16.54 -20.14
C GLN A 12 70.46 16.92 -21.55
N LEU A 13 69.74 18.04 -21.64
CA LEU A 13 69.40 18.71 -22.88
C LEU A 13 70.70 19.23 -23.52
N ARG A 14 71.25 18.51 -24.51
CA ARG A 14 72.25 19.08 -25.41
C ARG A 14 71.54 20.08 -26.32
N TYR A 15 71.87 21.36 -26.16
CA TYR A 15 71.53 22.38 -27.14
C TYR A 15 72.36 22.12 -28.41
N PRO A 16 71.74 21.96 -29.60
CA PRO A 16 72.46 22.01 -30.85
C PRO A 16 72.87 23.46 -31.13
N GLU A 17 74.17 23.64 -31.28
CA GLU A 17 74.83 24.87 -31.67
C GLU A 17 74.35 25.33 -33.06
N PRO A 18 74.00 26.62 -33.28
CA PRO A 18 73.48 27.10 -34.55
C PRO A 18 74.61 27.14 -35.59
N ARG A 19 74.65 26.14 -36.47
CA ARG A 19 75.42 26.27 -37.72
C ARG A 19 74.71 27.29 -38.60
N ALA A 20 75.39 28.41 -38.85
CA ALA A 20 74.99 29.39 -39.84
C ALA A 20 75.02 28.74 -41.23
N SER A 21 73.90 28.14 -41.65
CA SER A 21 73.64 27.82 -43.04
C SER A 21 73.27 29.13 -43.74
N SER A 22 74.08 29.52 -44.71
CA SER A 22 73.69 30.47 -45.75
C SER A 22 72.61 29.80 -46.61
N GLU A 23 71.39 29.73 -46.05
CA GLU A 23 70.23 29.19 -46.74
C GLU A 23 69.84 30.13 -47.88
N ASP A 24 69.87 29.55 -49.07
CA ASP A 24 69.46 30.14 -50.32
C ASP A 24 68.07 30.79 -50.18
N SER A 25 67.96 32.07 -50.54
CA SER A 25 66.75 32.88 -50.36
C SER A 25 65.52 32.31 -51.07
N ALA A 26 65.73 31.52 -52.14
CA ALA A 26 64.66 30.84 -52.86
C ALA A 26 64.00 29.73 -52.03
N VAL A 27 64.79 28.98 -51.26
CA VAL A 27 64.30 27.89 -50.40
C VAL A 27 63.49 28.47 -49.24
N LYS A 28 63.91 29.62 -48.68
CA LYS A 28 63.15 30.32 -47.62
C LYS A 28 61.75 30.72 -48.07
N ARG A 29 61.61 31.26 -49.29
CA ARG A 29 60.31 31.63 -49.85
C ARG A 29 59.39 30.43 -50.04
N GLN A 30 59.92 29.29 -50.51
CA GLN A 30 59.13 28.06 -50.65
C GLN A 30 58.66 27.51 -49.30
N ILE A 31 59.51 27.61 -48.26
CA ILE A 31 59.13 27.21 -46.90
C ILE A 31 58.05 28.15 -46.35
N GLU A 32 58.18 29.46 -46.55
CA GLU A 32 57.19 30.46 -46.13
C GLU A 32 55.83 30.24 -46.82
N GLU A 33 55.82 29.95 -48.12
CA GLU A 33 54.60 29.64 -48.87
C GLU A 33 53.94 28.34 -48.40
N LEU A 34 54.74 27.31 -48.11
CA LEU A 34 54.24 26.04 -47.59
C LEU A 34 53.67 26.19 -46.17
N VAL A 35 54.32 26.97 -45.31
CA VAL A 35 53.81 27.32 -43.97
C VAL A 35 52.51 28.10 -44.07
N ALA A 36 52.40 29.06 -45.00
CA ALA A 36 51.17 29.81 -45.25
C ALA A 36 50.03 28.90 -45.75
N SER A 37 50.31 27.98 -46.67
CA SER A 37 49.35 26.98 -47.17
C SER A 37 48.89 26.03 -46.06
N MET A 38 49.81 25.54 -45.22
CA MET A 38 49.46 24.70 -44.06
C MET A 38 48.62 25.46 -43.03
N ALA A 39 48.91 26.74 -42.80
CA ALA A 39 48.11 27.60 -41.92
C ALA A 39 46.68 27.77 -42.44
N MET A 40 46.51 28.06 -43.73
CA MET A 40 45.18 28.14 -44.36
C MET A 40 44.42 26.82 -44.27
N MET A 41 45.08 25.69 -44.54
CA MET A 41 44.44 24.37 -44.45
C MET A 41 43.99 24.06 -43.01
N LYS A 42 44.80 24.44 -42.01
CA LYS A 42 44.45 24.28 -40.59
C LYS A 42 43.23 25.11 -40.22
N GLU A 43 43.14 26.36 -40.67
CA GLU A 43 42.00 27.23 -40.40
C GLU A 43 40.68 26.65 -40.96
N VAL A 44 40.72 26.04 -42.14
CA VAL A 44 39.55 25.35 -42.73
C VAL A 44 39.11 24.15 -41.87
N PHE A 45 40.05 23.35 -41.36
CA PHE A 45 39.72 22.23 -40.47
C PHE A 45 39.18 22.71 -39.11
N ASP A 46 39.76 23.76 -38.55
CA ASP A 46 39.30 24.35 -37.28
C ASP A 46 37.88 24.93 -37.46
N ALA A 47 37.60 25.59 -38.58
CA ALA A 47 36.25 26.08 -38.92
C ALA A 47 35.24 24.92 -39.13
N GLU A 48 35.63 23.84 -39.80
CA GLU A 48 34.75 22.70 -40.03
C GLU A 48 34.44 21.94 -38.73
N THR A 49 35.44 21.78 -37.86
CA THR A 49 35.25 21.15 -36.55
C THR A 49 34.37 22.00 -35.65
N ALA A 50 34.57 23.32 -35.60
CA ALA A 50 33.70 24.25 -34.87
C ALA A 50 32.24 24.18 -35.37
N ALA A 51 32.03 24.17 -36.69
CA ALA A 51 30.70 24.05 -37.27
C ALA A 51 30.03 22.68 -36.97
N LYS A 52 30.80 21.59 -36.91
CA LYS A 52 30.30 20.26 -36.51
C LYS A 52 29.90 20.22 -35.04
N GLU A 53 30.67 20.85 -34.15
CA GLU A 53 30.34 20.94 -32.72
C GLU A 53 29.10 21.77 -32.47
N GLU A 54 28.94 22.91 -33.15
CA GLU A 54 27.75 23.75 -33.02
C GLU A 54 26.49 23.01 -33.48
N LYS A 55 26.56 22.25 -34.58
CA LYS A 55 25.45 21.39 -35.03
C LYS A 55 25.09 20.33 -34.00
N ARG A 56 26.09 19.70 -33.34
CA ARG A 56 25.85 18.72 -32.26
C ARG A 56 25.20 19.35 -31.04
N LYS A 57 25.65 20.54 -30.63
CA LYS A 57 25.04 21.31 -29.52
C LYS A 57 23.57 21.66 -29.83
N LYS A 58 23.28 22.16 -31.03
CA LYS A 58 21.90 22.45 -31.48
C LYS A 58 21.00 21.20 -31.50
N THR A 59 21.52 20.05 -31.92
CA THR A 59 20.73 18.79 -31.90
C THR A 59 20.46 18.28 -30.49
N MET A 60 21.42 18.42 -29.57
CA MET A 60 21.25 18.03 -28.16
C MET A 60 20.23 18.92 -27.46
N GLU A 61 20.32 20.23 -27.62
CA GLU A 61 19.37 21.20 -27.04
C GLU A 61 17.94 20.96 -27.57
N LYS A 62 17.78 20.71 -28.88
CA LYS A 62 16.46 20.40 -29.46
C LYS A 62 15.86 19.11 -28.89
N LEU A 63 16.69 18.11 -28.59
CA LEU A 63 16.24 16.85 -28.01
C LEU A 63 15.89 16.99 -26.53
N GLU A 64 16.63 17.84 -25.81
CA GLU A 64 16.34 18.20 -24.41
C GLU A 64 15.01 18.94 -24.28
N ARG A 65 14.79 19.99 -25.10
CA ARG A 65 13.49 20.71 -25.12
C ARG A 65 12.31 19.77 -25.42
N ARG A 66 12.49 18.82 -26.34
CA ARG A 66 11.44 17.82 -26.65
C ARG A 66 11.15 16.88 -25.48
N LYS A 67 12.16 16.54 -24.67
CA LYS A 67 11.97 15.72 -23.47
C LYS A 67 11.26 16.49 -22.36
N GLU A 68 11.61 17.75 -22.15
CA GLU A 68 10.95 18.61 -21.16
C GLU A 68 9.46 18.82 -21.48
N GLU A 69 9.12 19.03 -22.76
CA GLU A 69 7.72 19.14 -23.20
C GLU A 69 6.94 17.84 -22.99
N GLU A 70 7.54 16.67 -23.27
CA GLU A 70 6.90 15.36 -23.05
C GLU A 70 6.70 15.08 -21.55
N GLU A 71 7.66 15.46 -20.71
CA GLU A 71 7.56 15.32 -19.26
C GLU A 71 6.47 16.24 -18.68
N ALA A 72 6.38 17.49 -19.15
CA ALA A 72 5.33 18.41 -18.75
C ALA A 72 3.93 17.88 -19.11
N GLN A 73 3.76 17.33 -20.32
CA GLN A 73 2.50 16.71 -20.75
C GLN A 73 2.16 15.46 -19.92
N ALA A 74 3.14 14.63 -19.60
CA ALA A 74 2.94 13.45 -18.76
C ALA A 74 2.55 13.84 -17.31
N ALA A 75 3.12 14.91 -16.78
CA ALA A 75 2.79 15.44 -15.46
C ALA A 75 1.36 16.00 -15.41
N GLU A 76 0.94 16.74 -16.44
CA GLU A 76 -0.43 17.26 -16.57
C GLU A 76 -1.45 16.11 -16.66
N GLU A 77 -1.21 15.10 -17.51
CA GLU A 77 -2.08 13.94 -17.62
C GLU A 77 -2.18 13.17 -16.29
N ALA A 78 -1.07 13.05 -15.56
CA ALA A 78 -1.05 12.42 -14.24
C ALA A 78 -1.89 13.19 -13.20
N CYS A 79 -1.84 14.52 -13.21
CA CYS A 79 -2.69 15.36 -12.36
C CYS A 79 -4.17 15.18 -12.68
N VAL A 80 -4.56 15.23 -13.96
CA VAL A 80 -5.95 15.01 -14.39
C VAL A 80 -6.44 13.61 -14.03
N ALA A 81 -5.60 12.59 -14.22
CA ALA A 81 -5.92 11.22 -13.83
C ALA A 81 -6.08 11.06 -12.30
N SER A 82 -5.32 11.82 -11.51
CA SER A 82 -5.45 11.86 -10.05
C SER A 82 -6.78 12.51 -9.62
N GLN A 83 -7.13 13.66 -10.21
CA GLN A 83 -8.40 14.35 -9.95
C GLN A 83 -9.60 13.46 -10.28
N ARG A 84 -9.63 12.81 -11.45
CA ARG A 84 -10.69 11.84 -11.82
C ARG A 84 -10.81 10.68 -10.85
N ARG A 85 -9.70 10.26 -10.22
CA ARG A 85 -9.73 9.20 -9.19
C ARG A 85 -10.26 9.72 -7.85
N ALA A 86 -10.00 10.98 -7.50
CA ALA A 86 -10.55 11.62 -6.32
C ALA A 86 -12.07 11.80 -6.44
N GLU A 87 -12.54 12.34 -7.56
CA GLU A 87 -13.97 12.51 -7.86
C GLU A 87 -14.74 11.18 -7.83
N ARG A 88 -14.17 10.12 -8.42
CA ARG A 88 -14.76 8.77 -8.36
C ARG A 88 -14.84 8.20 -6.94
N LYS A 89 -13.95 8.61 -6.03
CA LYS A 89 -14.01 8.20 -4.63
C LYS A 89 -15.06 9.01 -3.88
N GLU A 90 -15.13 10.32 -4.11
CA GLU A 90 -16.16 11.17 -3.52
C GLU A 90 -17.57 10.75 -3.94
N ALA A 91 -17.80 10.52 -5.23
CA ALA A 91 -19.08 10.04 -5.75
C ALA A 91 -19.50 8.70 -5.14
N LYS A 92 -18.54 7.80 -4.87
CA LYS A 92 -18.81 6.54 -4.17
C LYS A 92 -19.20 6.77 -2.71
N LEU A 93 -18.53 7.69 -2.02
CA LEU A 93 -18.86 8.04 -0.64
C LEU A 93 -20.25 8.67 -0.54
N ARG A 94 -20.62 9.57 -1.46
CA ARG A 94 -21.98 10.13 -1.51
C ARG A 94 -23.04 9.06 -1.72
N LYS A 95 -22.82 8.17 -2.68
CA LYS A 95 -23.75 7.06 -2.93
C LYS A 95 -23.91 6.14 -1.71
N GLU A 96 -22.82 5.81 -1.03
CA GLU A 96 -22.87 5.01 0.20
C GLU A 96 -23.61 5.72 1.34
N GLU A 97 -23.51 7.05 1.44
CA GLU A 97 -24.27 7.83 2.41
C GLU A 97 -25.78 7.86 2.09
N GLU A 98 -26.14 8.00 0.81
CA GLU A 98 -27.52 7.91 0.34
C GLU A 98 -28.13 6.53 0.63
N ASP A 99 -27.40 5.45 0.31
CA ASP A 99 -27.81 4.07 0.61
C ASP A 99 -28.02 3.86 2.12
N ARG A 100 -27.14 4.44 2.97
CA ARG A 100 -27.31 4.42 4.43
C ARG A 100 -28.56 5.18 4.88
N ARG A 101 -28.86 6.32 4.26
CA ARG A 101 -30.09 7.08 4.58
C ARG A 101 -31.34 6.29 4.19
N LEU A 102 -31.33 5.63 3.03
CA LEU A 102 -32.43 4.76 2.60
C LEU A 102 -32.64 3.60 3.57
N LEU A 103 -31.57 2.91 3.98
CA LEU A 103 -31.67 1.82 4.94
C LEU A 103 -32.25 2.27 6.29
N ARG A 104 -31.87 3.45 6.78
CA ARG A 104 -32.43 4.04 8.00
C ARG A 104 -33.93 4.32 7.85
N LYS A 105 -34.36 4.85 6.70
CA LYS A 105 -35.78 5.11 6.41
C LYS A 105 -36.58 3.82 6.34
N GLU A 106 -36.08 2.79 5.65
CA GLU A 106 -36.73 1.48 5.58
C GLU A 106 -36.87 0.84 6.96
N LEU A 107 -35.84 0.92 7.80
CA LEU A 107 -35.89 0.41 9.17
C LEU A 107 -36.95 1.12 10.01
N LEU A 108 -37.01 2.46 9.93
CA LEU A 108 -38.02 3.26 10.64
C LEU A 108 -39.43 2.93 10.17
N MET A 109 -39.63 2.77 8.86
CA MET A 109 -40.91 2.37 8.28
C MET A 109 -41.32 0.96 8.74
N GLU A 110 -40.39 -0.01 8.77
CA GLU A 110 -40.65 -1.36 9.27
C GLU A 110 -41.00 -1.36 10.77
N LEU A 111 -40.30 -0.55 11.57
CA LEU A 111 -40.62 -0.37 12.99
C LEU A 111 -42.02 0.22 13.19
N SER A 112 -42.37 1.27 12.43
CA SER A 112 -43.69 1.89 12.48
C SER A 112 -44.80 0.89 12.12
N LEU A 113 -44.60 0.05 11.10
CA LEU A 113 -45.56 -0.99 10.73
C LEU A 113 -45.73 -2.06 11.81
N ARG A 114 -44.66 -2.39 12.57
CA ARG A 114 -44.74 -3.34 13.69
C ARG A 114 -45.41 -2.74 14.92
N MET A 115 -45.14 -1.47 15.22
CA MET A 115 -45.79 -0.76 16.34
C MET A 115 -47.28 -0.59 16.08
N GLY A 116 -47.70 -0.22 14.86
CA GLY A 116 -49.13 -0.14 14.52
C GLY A 116 -49.89 -1.45 14.73
N LYS A 117 -49.29 -2.60 14.39
CA LYS A 117 -49.89 -3.93 14.66
C LYS A 117 -49.97 -4.28 16.14
N LEU A 118 -49.00 -3.82 16.94
CA LEU A 118 -49.01 -4.00 18.39
C LEU A 118 -50.12 -3.17 19.03
N ASP A 119 -50.28 -1.91 18.60
CA ASP A 119 -51.33 -1.02 19.06
C ASP A 119 -52.72 -1.57 18.72
N GLU A 120 -52.94 -2.02 17.49
CA GLU A 120 -54.19 -2.69 17.09
C GLU A 120 -54.49 -3.93 17.95
N SER A 121 -53.47 -4.75 18.24
CA SER A 121 -53.63 -5.95 19.08
C SER A 121 -53.93 -5.60 20.54
N LEU A 122 -53.34 -4.54 21.08
CA LEU A 122 -53.60 -4.07 22.45
C LEU A 122 -55.00 -3.48 22.55
N GLN A 123 -55.39 -2.68 21.56
CA GLN A 123 -56.72 -2.08 21.50
C GLN A 123 -57.82 -3.16 21.42
N HIS A 124 -57.64 -4.20 20.61
CA HIS A 124 -58.58 -5.33 20.58
C HIS A 124 -58.67 -6.13 21.89
N ARG A 125 -57.56 -6.25 22.65
CA ARG A 125 -57.61 -6.87 23.99
C ARG A 125 -58.38 -6.00 24.97
N TYR A 126 -58.11 -4.69 24.95
CA TYR A 126 -58.80 -3.74 25.80
C TYR A 126 -60.32 -3.70 25.52
N GLU A 127 -60.71 -3.61 24.25
CA GLU A 127 -62.12 -3.66 23.83
C GLU A 127 -62.81 -4.96 24.28
N ARG A 128 -62.09 -6.09 24.21
CA ARG A 128 -62.60 -7.39 24.69
C ARG A 128 -62.82 -7.40 26.19
N GLU A 129 -61.84 -6.95 26.97
CA GLU A 129 -61.94 -6.89 28.44
C GLU A 129 -63.06 -5.94 28.90
N VAL A 130 -63.20 -4.78 28.25
CA VAL A 130 -64.27 -3.81 28.54
C VAL A 130 -65.64 -4.43 28.24
N MET A 131 -65.78 -5.12 27.10
CA MET A 131 -67.02 -5.80 26.74
C MET A 131 -67.36 -6.97 27.67
N GLU A 132 -66.37 -7.68 28.19
CA GLU A 132 -66.55 -8.75 29.19
C GLU A 132 -67.01 -8.17 30.54
N ARG A 133 -66.39 -7.08 31.01
CA ARG A 133 -66.80 -6.38 32.24
C ARG A 133 -68.22 -5.82 32.15
N ALA A 134 -68.64 -5.34 30.97
CA ALA A 134 -69.99 -4.84 30.76
C ALA A 134 -71.09 -5.93 30.82
N LYS A 135 -70.74 -7.21 30.58
CA LYS A 135 -71.70 -8.34 30.57
C LYS A 135 -71.70 -9.16 31.88
N GLY A 136 -70.71 -8.96 32.75
CA GLY A 136 -70.56 -9.68 34.02
C GLY A 136 -71.30 -9.03 35.18
N LYS A 137 -72.49 -9.52 35.50
CA LYS A 137 -73.22 -9.23 36.74
C LYS A 137 -72.49 -9.89 37.92
N HIS A 138 -71.53 -9.23 38.57
CA HIS A 138 -70.92 -9.76 39.79
C HIS A 138 -70.76 -8.74 40.94
N LYS A 139 -71.11 -9.27 42.12
CA LYS A 139 -71.04 -8.71 43.46
C LYS A 139 -69.75 -7.95 43.72
N ALA A 140 -69.91 -6.77 44.30
CA ALA A 140 -68.87 -5.98 44.93
C ALA A 140 -68.16 -6.78 46.03
N ILE A 141 -66.87 -7.03 45.85
CA ILE A 141 -65.95 -7.32 46.94
C ILE A 141 -64.96 -6.17 46.95
N VAL A 142 -65.10 -5.38 48.02
CA VAL A 142 -64.21 -4.29 48.42
C VAL A 142 -62.84 -4.88 48.70
N SER A 143 -61.80 -4.35 48.09
CA SER A 143 -60.42 -4.67 48.46
C SER A 143 -59.64 -3.37 48.61
N SER A 144 -58.97 -3.32 49.77
CA SER A 144 -58.33 -2.19 50.41
C SER A 144 -57.20 -1.61 49.58
N SER A 145 -57.19 -0.27 49.57
CA SER A 145 -56.08 0.62 49.25
C SER A 145 -54.93 0.37 50.22
N ASP A 146 -53.70 0.25 49.71
CA ASP A 146 -52.48 0.40 50.51
C ASP A 146 -51.51 1.25 49.68
N ASP A 147 -51.10 2.35 50.31
CA ASP A 147 -50.28 3.43 49.77
C ASP A 147 -48.81 3.00 49.72
N ASP A 148 -48.17 3.12 48.55
CA ASP A 148 -46.71 3.21 48.47
C ASP A 148 -46.32 4.31 47.47
N ASP A 149 -45.88 5.42 48.07
CA ASP A 149 -45.25 6.59 47.49
C ASP A 149 -44.06 6.18 46.59
N ALA A 150 -44.28 6.16 45.28
CA ALA A 150 -43.23 5.97 44.29
C ALA A 150 -42.91 7.32 43.63
N ASP A 151 -41.84 7.94 44.12
CA ASP A 151 -41.27 9.20 43.65
C ASP A 151 -41.25 9.32 42.11
N SER A 152 -42.04 10.26 41.63
CA SER A 152 -42.23 10.62 40.22
C SER A 152 -40.99 11.33 39.66
N TYR A 153 -40.08 10.55 39.07
CA TYR A 153 -38.95 11.04 38.25
C TYR A 153 -39.34 11.31 36.79
N GLU A 154 -40.62 11.43 36.47
CA GLU A 154 -41.13 11.52 35.08
C GLU A 154 -41.14 12.96 34.52
N SER A 155 -40.76 13.97 35.31
CA SER A 155 -40.99 15.38 34.93
C SER A 155 -39.89 16.02 34.06
N GLU A 156 -38.67 15.48 33.99
CA GLU A 156 -37.56 16.18 33.33
C GLU A 156 -37.59 16.08 31.78
N VAL A 157 -38.10 14.95 31.25
CA VAL A 157 -38.20 14.72 29.79
C VAL A 157 -39.31 15.57 29.16
N GLU A 158 -40.46 15.71 29.84
CA GLU A 158 -41.54 16.59 29.38
C GLU A 158 -41.16 18.07 29.47
N LEU A 159 -40.36 18.46 30.48
CA LEU A 159 -39.83 19.82 30.60
C LEU A 159 -38.93 20.18 29.42
N LEU A 160 -38.07 19.26 28.97
CA LEU A 160 -37.23 19.46 27.78
C LEU A 160 -38.06 19.56 26.50
N SER A 161 -39.08 18.71 26.36
CA SER A 161 -39.99 18.71 25.20
C SER A 161 -40.71 20.05 25.05
N ARG A 162 -41.32 20.57 26.14
CA ARG A 162 -41.98 21.88 26.17
C ARG A 162 -41.01 23.04 25.91
N LYS A 163 -39.75 22.90 26.33
CA LYS A 163 -38.71 23.92 26.10
C LYS A 163 -38.24 23.96 24.65
N THR A 164 -38.23 22.83 23.95
CA THR A 164 -37.91 22.76 22.53
C THR A 164 -39.06 23.20 21.62
N GLU A 165 -40.31 22.96 22.01
CA GLU A 165 -41.49 23.37 21.23
C GLU A 165 -41.62 24.91 21.16
N LYS A 166 -41.06 25.62 22.14
CA LYS A 166 -40.99 27.09 22.17
C LYS A 166 -39.91 27.69 21.27
N LEU A 167 -39.05 26.88 20.62
CA LEU A 167 -38.09 27.35 19.62
C LEU A 167 -38.79 27.50 18.25
N VAL A 168 -39.75 28.41 18.17
CA VAL A 168 -40.33 28.86 16.91
C VAL A 168 -39.27 29.70 16.19
N ILE A 169 -38.57 29.07 15.23
CA ILE A 169 -37.66 29.76 14.33
C ILE A 169 -38.49 30.55 13.33
N SER A 170 -39.07 31.68 13.76
CA SER A 170 -39.79 32.62 12.88
C SER A 170 -38.84 33.46 12.02
N GLU A 171 -37.53 33.34 12.23
CA GLU A 171 -36.51 34.11 11.51
C GLU A 171 -36.17 33.47 10.17
N LYS A 172 -37.07 33.65 9.20
CA LYS A 172 -36.73 33.54 7.78
C LYS A 172 -35.67 34.59 7.45
N ARG A 173 -34.42 34.15 7.37
CA ARG A 173 -33.33 34.95 6.80
C ARG A 173 -33.78 35.48 5.44
N LYS A 174 -33.95 36.80 5.32
CA LYS A 174 -34.09 37.48 4.04
C LYS A 174 -32.81 37.18 3.24
N ARG A 175 -32.97 36.59 2.06
CA ARG A 175 -31.93 36.65 1.03
C ARG A 175 -31.62 38.13 0.82
N GLY A 176 -30.38 38.52 1.09
CA GLY A 176 -29.91 39.87 0.81
C GLY A 176 -30.06 40.21 -0.67
N ALA A 177 -30.11 41.51 -0.96
CA ALA A 177 -30.22 42.07 -2.30
C ALA A 177 -29.28 41.36 -3.28
N GLU A 178 -29.88 40.81 -4.32
CA GLU A 178 -29.24 40.10 -5.42
C GLU A 178 -28.25 41.06 -6.09
N LYS A 179 -26.95 40.86 -5.83
CA LYS A 179 -25.89 41.52 -6.62
C LYS A 179 -26.04 41.03 -8.06
N GLN A 180 -26.17 41.96 -9.00
CA GLN A 180 -26.15 41.67 -10.43
C GLN A 180 -24.85 40.95 -10.77
N VAL A 181 -24.93 39.63 -10.94
CA VAL A 181 -23.85 38.81 -11.49
C VAL A 181 -23.82 39.14 -12.98
N GLY A 182 -22.83 39.95 -13.36
CA GLY A 182 -22.60 40.36 -14.74
C GLY A 182 -22.37 39.19 -15.68
N ASP A 183 -22.98 39.32 -16.86
CA ASP A 183 -22.51 38.88 -18.19
C ASP A 183 -21.55 37.69 -18.22
N SER A 184 -22.05 36.52 -17.81
CA SER A 184 -21.40 35.26 -18.14
C SER A 184 -21.78 34.85 -19.56
N ALA A 185 -20.78 34.78 -20.44
CA ALA A 185 -20.95 34.46 -21.86
C ALA A 185 -21.75 33.15 -22.08
N PRO A 186 -22.59 33.09 -23.13
CA PRO A 186 -23.46 31.96 -23.39
C PRO A 186 -22.65 30.68 -23.57
N MET A 187 -22.95 29.70 -22.72
CA MET A 187 -22.34 28.39 -22.72
C MET A 187 -22.66 27.67 -24.04
N VAL A 188 -21.69 27.64 -24.96
CA VAL A 188 -21.77 26.92 -26.24
C VAL A 188 -21.85 25.43 -25.97
N THR A 189 -23.05 24.87 -26.10
CA THR A 189 -23.26 23.41 -26.11
C THR A 189 -22.73 22.82 -27.42
N PRO A 190 -21.86 21.79 -27.40
CA PRO A 190 -21.40 21.16 -28.63
C PRO A 190 -22.54 20.37 -29.29
N ALA A 191 -22.80 20.71 -30.55
CA ALA A 191 -23.83 20.10 -31.39
C ALA A 191 -23.58 18.60 -31.61
N LYS A 192 -24.66 17.81 -31.53
CA LYS A 192 -24.75 16.39 -31.92
C LYS A 192 -24.15 16.20 -33.31
N ARG A 193 -22.99 15.53 -33.39
CA ARG A 193 -22.48 14.97 -34.65
C ARG A 193 -23.03 13.56 -34.86
N THR A 194 -23.72 13.43 -35.99
CA THR A 194 -24.27 12.21 -36.57
C THR A 194 -23.17 11.22 -36.93
N ALA A 195 -23.46 9.94 -36.70
CA ALA A 195 -22.61 8.83 -37.10
C ALA A 195 -22.70 8.62 -38.62
N LYS A 196 -21.56 8.67 -39.31
CA LYS A 196 -21.24 7.93 -40.56
C LYS A 196 -19.86 8.36 -41.05
N GLN A 197 -18.84 7.54 -40.78
CA GLN A 197 -17.76 7.30 -41.74
C GLN A 197 -17.08 5.99 -41.36
N ARG A 198 -17.32 4.98 -42.20
CA ARG A 198 -16.52 3.75 -42.28
C ARG A 198 -15.16 4.15 -42.83
N LEU A 199 -14.17 4.32 -41.97
CA LEU A 199 -12.77 4.31 -42.38
C LEU A 199 -12.29 2.87 -42.28
N GLN A 200 -12.05 2.28 -43.46
CA GLN A 200 -11.27 1.06 -43.64
C GLN A 200 -9.88 1.30 -43.05
N LEU A 201 -9.64 0.76 -41.85
CA LEU A 201 -8.30 0.63 -41.29
C LEU A 201 -7.70 -0.67 -41.81
N ASP A 202 -7.15 -0.62 -43.03
CA ASP A 202 -6.13 -1.55 -43.49
C ASP A 202 -4.84 -1.28 -42.70
N CYS A 203 -4.80 -1.80 -41.48
CA CYS A 203 -3.57 -1.90 -40.73
C CYS A 203 -2.74 -3.06 -41.31
N ARG A 204 -1.93 -2.74 -42.32
CA ARG A 204 -0.83 -3.60 -42.77
C ARG A 204 0.06 -3.95 -41.57
N HIS A 205 -0.07 -5.18 -41.08
CA HIS A 205 0.87 -5.76 -40.13
C HIS A 205 2.25 -5.83 -40.77
N GLN A 206 3.18 -4.99 -40.31
CA GLN A 206 4.59 -5.20 -40.58
C GLN A 206 5.04 -6.48 -39.87
N LEU A 207 5.48 -7.44 -40.67
CA LEU A 207 6.09 -8.69 -40.23
C LEU A 207 7.41 -8.37 -39.53
N MET A 208 7.41 -8.40 -38.19
CA MET A 208 8.62 -8.23 -37.39
C MET A 208 9.60 -9.36 -37.70
N LYS A 209 10.79 -8.97 -38.15
CA LYS A 209 11.90 -9.85 -38.52
C LYS A 209 12.35 -10.65 -37.29
N LYS A 210 12.43 -11.97 -37.47
CA LYS A 210 12.98 -12.94 -36.51
C LYS A 210 14.43 -12.57 -36.18
N THR A 211 14.73 -12.36 -34.90
CA THR A 211 16.11 -12.36 -34.40
C THR A 211 16.57 -13.78 -34.06
N PRO A 212 17.85 -14.13 -34.24
CA PRO A 212 18.34 -15.52 -34.13
C PRO A 212 18.43 -16.01 -32.68
N PRO A 213 18.21 -17.31 -32.41
CA PRO A 213 18.40 -17.87 -31.08
C PRO A 213 19.88 -18.16 -30.83
N ARG A 214 20.55 -17.34 -30.02
CA ARG A 214 21.86 -17.70 -29.45
C ARG A 214 21.66 -18.54 -28.20
N LYS A 215 21.94 -19.84 -28.33
CA LYS A 215 22.24 -20.76 -27.25
C LYS A 215 23.60 -20.39 -26.62
N ILE A 216 23.71 -20.47 -25.30
CA ILE A 216 24.74 -21.20 -24.52
C ILE A 216 24.38 -21.10 -23.02
N PRO A 217 24.54 -22.20 -22.24
CA PRO A 217 24.16 -22.28 -20.84
C PRO A 217 25.26 -21.75 -19.93
N GLY A 218 24.88 -21.00 -18.91
CA GLY A 218 25.76 -20.57 -17.83
C GLY A 218 25.08 -20.81 -16.50
N THR A 219 25.30 -21.99 -15.93
CA THR A 219 25.03 -22.37 -14.54
C THR A 219 25.97 -21.60 -13.61
N GLY A 220 25.85 -20.27 -13.62
CA GLY A 220 26.38 -19.44 -12.55
C GLY A 220 25.35 -19.44 -11.44
N GLN A 221 25.64 -20.06 -10.30
CA GLN A 221 24.83 -20.00 -9.10
C GLN A 221 24.58 -18.53 -8.74
N ARG A 222 23.43 -17.99 -9.18
CA ARG A 222 23.02 -16.64 -8.84
C ARG A 222 22.64 -16.69 -7.37
N LYS A 223 23.48 -16.10 -6.53
CA LYS A 223 23.15 -15.76 -5.15
C LYS A 223 21.98 -14.77 -5.21
N ILE A 224 20.76 -15.28 -5.19
CA ILE A 224 19.55 -14.46 -5.03
C ILE A 224 19.71 -13.80 -3.65
N PRO A 225 19.63 -12.47 -3.54
CA PRO A 225 19.58 -11.82 -2.24
C PRO A 225 18.28 -12.27 -1.55
N VAL A 226 18.42 -13.30 -0.70
CA VAL A 226 17.34 -13.86 0.10
C VAL A 226 16.93 -12.77 1.07
N ALA A 227 15.77 -12.16 0.83
CA ALA A 227 15.13 -11.34 1.84
C ALA A 227 14.71 -12.29 2.97
N PRO A 228 15.30 -12.20 4.19
CA PRO A 228 14.95 -13.10 5.28
C PRO A 228 13.47 -12.92 5.66
N GLY A 229 12.72 -14.02 5.70
CA GLY A 229 11.32 -14.05 6.10
C GLY A 229 10.43 -14.98 5.26
N THR A 230 9.22 -15.26 5.77
CA THR A 230 8.21 -16.15 5.17
C THR A 230 7.84 -15.77 3.74
N ILE A 231 7.89 -14.48 3.40
CA ILE A 231 7.63 -13.98 2.04
C ILE A 231 8.76 -14.36 1.07
N GLY A 232 10.00 -14.42 1.54
CA GLY A 232 11.17 -14.87 0.77
C GLY A 232 11.06 -16.36 0.43
N LYS A 233 10.77 -17.19 1.45
CA LYS A 233 10.50 -18.64 1.29
C LYS A 233 9.41 -18.90 0.23
N LEU A 234 8.26 -18.22 0.33
CA LEU A 234 7.16 -18.40 -0.62
C LEU A 234 7.53 -18.04 -2.07
N LYS A 235 8.26 -16.94 -2.26
CA LYS A 235 8.72 -16.53 -3.60
C LYS A 235 9.71 -17.55 -4.17
N PHE A 236 10.66 -18.01 -3.35
CA PHE A 236 11.64 -19.01 -3.75
C PHE A 236 10.97 -20.32 -4.19
N VAL A 237 9.99 -20.81 -3.42
CA VAL A 237 9.18 -21.99 -3.80
C VAL A 237 8.44 -21.74 -5.11
N THR A 238 7.77 -20.59 -5.26
CA THR A 238 7.00 -20.25 -6.46
C THR A 238 7.89 -20.19 -7.72
N ASP A 239 9.09 -19.62 -7.59
CA ASP A 239 10.05 -19.52 -8.69
C ASP A 239 10.61 -20.91 -9.07
N ASN A 240 10.93 -21.77 -8.10
CA ASN A 240 11.37 -23.15 -8.36
C ASN A 240 10.26 -23.98 -9.04
N VAL A 241 9.02 -23.91 -8.56
CA VAL A 241 7.89 -24.62 -9.18
C VAL A 241 7.68 -24.18 -10.62
N ARG A 242 7.86 -22.88 -10.91
CA ARG A 242 7.76 -22.34 -12.28
C ARG A 242 8.88 -22.87 -13.18
N GLU A 243 10.13 -22.82 -12.70
CA GLU A 243 11.30 -23.29 -13.48
C GLU A 243 11.24 -24.80 -13.77
N LEU A 244 10.88 -25.60 -12.78
CA LEU A 244 10.74 -27.06 -12.92
C LEU A 244 9.49 -27.45 -13.73
N GLY A 245 8.47 -26.59 -13.78
CA GLY A 245 7.24 -26.80 -14.55
C GLY A 245 7.48 -26.91 -16.07
N ASP A 246 8.47 -26.18 -16.57
CA ASP A 246 8.83 -26.12 -17.99
C ASP A 246 9.75 -27.28 -18.43
N MET A 247 10.31 -28.06 -17.49
CA MET A 247 11.23 -29.18 -17.79
C MET A 247 10.49 -30.45 -18.23
N THR A 248 11.15 -31.33 -18.98
CA THR A 248 10.56 -32.63 -19.35
C THR A 248 10.66 -33.64 -18.20
N VAL A 249 9.92 -34.75 -18.30
CA VAL A 249 9.91 -35.79 -17.25
C VAL A 249 11.30 -36.43 -17.09
N GLU A 250 12.05 -36.58 -18.18
CA GLU A 250 13.40 -37.14 -18.18
C GLU A 250 14.40 -36.21 -17.48
N GLU A 251 14.26 -34.89 -17.68
CA GLU A 251 15.06 -33.88 -16.99
C GLU A 251 14.77 -33.86 -15.49
N LEU A 252 13.49 -33.93 -15.11
CA LEU A 252 13.08 -34.02 -13.71
C LEU A 252 13.61 -35.30 -13.04
N LYS A 253 13.59 -36.46 -13.71
CA LYS A 253 14.19 -37.70 -13.18
C LYS A 253 15.70 -37.56 -12.94
N LYS A 254 16.42 -36.88 -13.83
CA LYS A 254 17.86 -36.59 -13.64
C LYS A 254 18.10 -35.67 -12.44
N ILE A 255 17.26 -34.65 -12.27
CA ILE A 255 17.34 -33.74 -11.11
C ILE A 255 17.02 -34.49 -9.82
N CYS A 256 15.98 -35.33 -9.80
CA CYS A 256 15.66 -36.22 -8.68
C CYS A 256 16.85 -37.09 -8.28
N GLN A 257 17.54 -37.72 -9.23
CA GLN A 257 18.75 -38.52 -8.94
C GLN A 257 19.92 -37.68 -8.41
N THR A 258 20.10 -36.46 -8.95
CA THR A 258 21.21 -35.57 -8.57
C THR A 258 21.00 -34.95 -7.20
N GLU A 259 19.77 -34.59 -6.89
CA GLU A 259 19.37 -33.99 -5.61
C GLU A 259 18.92 -35.02 -4.59
N ASP A 260 19.01 -36.33 -4.86
CA ASP A 260 18.61 -37.42 -3.97
C ASP A 260 17.15 -37.29 -3.48
N VAL A 261 16.24 -37.12 -4.44
CA VAL A 261 14.77 -37.06 -4.25
C VAL A 261 14.16 -38.25 -4.99
N GLU A 262 13.37 -39.05 -4.30
CA GLU A 262 12.68 -40.18 -4.93
C GLU A 262 11.62 -39.70 -5.94
N TYR A 263 11.66 -40.24 -7.16
CA TYR A 263 10.68 -39.91 -8.18
C TYR A 263 9.44 -40.80 -8.00
N GLU A 264 8.50 -40.37 -7.15
CA GLU A 264 7.23 -41.08 -6.95
C GLU A 264 6.07 -40.38 -7.68
N GLY A 265 5.56 -41.01 -8.74
CA GLY A 265 4.28 -40.66 -9.34
C GLY A 265 4.30 -39.56 -10.41
N THR A 266 3.40 -38.57 -10.25
CA THR A 266 3.09 -37.57 -11.27
C THR A 266 4.17 -36.49 -11.38
N LYS A 267 4.33 -35.89 -12.57
CA LYS A 267 5.28 -34.79 -12.81
C LYS A 267 5.22 -33.70 -11.73
N MET A 268 4.01 -33.35 -11.28
CA MET A 268 3.80 -32.33 -10.26
C MET A 268 4.33 -32.73 -8.88
N GLN A 269 4.20 -33.99 -8.49
CA GLN A 269 4.72 -34.48 -7.20
C GLN A 269 6.25 -34.38 -7.15
N ALA A 270 6.93 -34.78 -8.22
CA ALA A 270 8.38 -34.62 -8.35
C ALA A 270 8.81 -33.15 -8.29
N ILE A 271 8.08 -32.24 -8.96
CA ILE A 271 8.35 -30.79 -8.91
C ILE A 271 8.25 -30.25 -7.48
N LEU A 272 7.20 -30.65 -6.75
CA LEU A 272 6.98 -30.19 -5.37
C LEU A 272 8.07 -30.73 -4.43
N ALA A 273 8.43 -32.01 -4.53
CA ALA A 273 9.47 -32.64 -3.71
C ALA A 273 10.85 -31.99 -3.95
N ILE A 274 11.21 -31.71 -5.20
CA ILE A 274 12.45 -30.98 -5.54
C ILE A 274 12.40 -29.55 -4.97
N ALA A 275 11.29 -28.83 -5.18
CA ALA A 275 11.16 -27.45 -4.71
C ALA A 275 11.23 -27.36 -3.16
N GLU A 276 10.65 -28.33 -2.46
CA GLU A 276 10.72 -28.46 -1.01
C GLU A 276 12.16 -28.72 -0.55
N LYS A 277 12.86 -29.71 -1.12
CA LYS A 277 14.27 -30.01 -0.79
C LYS A 277 15.18 -28.81 -1.01
N ARG A 278 15.04 -28.12 -2.15
CA ARG A 278 15.80 -26.87 -2.43
C ARG A 278 15.49 -25.76 -1.42
N THR A 279 14.24 -25.66 -0.96
CA THR A 279 13.85 -24.67 0.04
C THR A 279 14.44 -25.00 1.40
N HIS A 280 14.46 -26.27 1.80
CA HIS A 280 15.13 -26.74 3.01
C HIS A 280 16.63 -26.42 2.98
N ILE A 281 17.33 -26.69 1.87
CA ILE A 281 18.75 -26.37 1.73
C ILE A 281 19.00 -24.86 1.80
N ALA A 282 18.14 -24.05 1.16
CA ALA A 282 18.35 -22.61 1.06
C ALA A 282 18.02 -21.84 2.34
N PHE A 283 17.02 -22.30 3.12
CA PHE A 283 16.55 -21.59 4.32
C PHE A 283 16.80 -22.35 5.63
N GLY A 284 17.37 -23.55 5.58
CA GLY A 284 17.59 -24.43 6.73
C GLY A 284 16.30 -25.00 7.31
N GLU A 285 16.41 -26.08 8.10
CA GLU A 285 15.38 -26.58 9.01
C GLU A 285 15.22 -25.63 10.21
N GLU A 286 14.83 -24.39 9.93
CA GLU A 286 14.41 -23.46 10.95
C GLU A 286 12.93 -23.75 11.21
N GLU A 287 12.67 -24.54 12.27
CA GLU A 287 11.37 -24.91 12.90
C GLU A 287 10.96 -26.39 12.74
N VAL A 288 11.49 -27.28 13.59
CA VAL A 288 10.72 -28.10 14.56
C VAL A 288 11.67 -28.54 15.70
N LYS A 289 12.04 -27.62 16.60
CA LYS A 289 12.40 -28.03 17.96
C LYS A 289 11.15 -27.90 18.81
N VAL A 290 10.43 -29.02 18.90
CA VAL A 290 9.87 -29.57 20.15
C VAL A 290 9.46 -28.51 21.18
N GLN A 291 8.20 -28.11 21.15
CA GLN A 291 7.41 -27.98 22.37
C GLN A 291 6.52 -29.21 22.45
N ASP A 292 7.13 -30.34 22.81
CA ASP A 292 6.40 -31.42 23.45
C ASP A 292 6.31 -31.04 24.93
N GLU A 293 5.11 -30.71 25.40
CA GLU A 293 4.60 -31.23 26.67
C GLU A 293 3.09 -31.04 26.75
N GLU A 294 2.42 -32.20 26.79
CA GLU A 294 1.29 -32.51 27.68
C GLU A 294 -0.05 -31.76 27.50
N THR A 295 -1.03 -32.47 26.92
CA THR A 295 -2.07 -33.21 27.70
C THR A 295 -3.39 -33.26 26.93
N GLY A 296 -3.98 -34.46 26.85
CA GLY A 296 -5.44 -34.59 26.91
C GLY A 296 -6.10 -35.23 25.70
N GLU A 297 -6.05 -36.56 25.67
CA GLU A 297 -6.97 -37.40 24.93
C GLU A 297 -8.43 -36.99 25.20
N ASN A 298 -9.20 -36.79 24.14
CA ASN A 298 -10.65 -36.99 24.20
C ASN A 298 -11.15 -37.50 22.86
N GLN A 299 -11.48 -38.78 22.89
CA GLN A 299 -12.14 -39.58 21.88
C GLN A 299 -13.60 -39.12 21.78
N VAL A 300 -14.01 -38.57 20.64
CA VAL A 300 -15.43 -38.47 20.26
C VAL A 300 -15.55 -38.72 18.76
N ASP A 301 -16.04 -39.91 18.43
CA ASP A 301 -16.67 -40.23 17.15
C ASP A 301 -17.71 -39.17 16.82
N HIS A 302 -17.78 -38.71 15.57
CA HIS A 302 -19.06 -38.45 14.88
C HIS A 302 -18.84 -38.31 13.38
N SER A 303 -19.36 -39.30 12.66
CA SER A 303 -19.53 -39.37 11.21
C SER A 303 -20.27 -38.14 10.66
N GLY A 304 -19.63 -37.39 9.76
CA GLY A 304 -20.18 -36.18 9.15
C GLY A 304 -19.93 -36.09 7.65
N ARG A 305 -20.77 -36.77 6.88
CA ARG A 305 -20.87 -36.79 5.41
C ARG A 305 -20.84 -35.38 4.79
N THR A 306 -19.70 -34.96 4.25
CA THR A 306 -19.53 -33.70 3.51
C THR A 306 -20.08 -33.83 2.09
N LYS A 307 -21.26 -33.22 1.85
CA LYS A 307 -21.80 -33.00 0.51
C LYS A 307 -20.90 -32.03 -0.25
N VAL A 308 -20.15 -32.57 -1.22
CA VAL A 308 -19.46 -31.82 -2.28
C VAL A 308 -20.50 -31.01 -3.04
N ARG A 309 -20.50 -29.68 -2.89
CA ARG A 309 -21.21 -28.76 -3.79
C ARG A 309 -20.23 -28.30 -4.86
N GLU A 310 -20.41 -28.82 -6.06
CA GLU A 310 -19.79 -28.32 -7.29
C GLU A 310 -20.26 -26.87 -7.54
N GLY A 311 -19.48 -25.91 -7.05
CA GLY A 311 -19.64 -24.50 -7.37
C GLY A 311 -19.00 -24.23 -8.72
N VAL A 312 -19.81 -24.20 -9.78
CA VAL A 312 -19.43 -23.74 -11.12
C VAL A 312 -18.78 -22.36 -11.03
N GLY A 313 -17.45 -22.34 -11.16
CA GLY A 313 -16.62 -21.15 -11.06
C GLY A 313 -16.90 -20.19 -12.21
N ARG A 314 -17.67 -19.14 -11.95
CA ARG A 314 -17.73 -17.95 -12.81
C ARG A 314 -16.35 -17.28 -12.81
N ARG A 315 -15.57 -17.60 -13.85
CA ARG A 315 -14.29 -16.97 -14.20
C ARG A 315 -14.41 -15.44 -14.09
N ARG A 316 -13.79 -14.87 -13.05
CA ARG A 316 -13.61 -13.42 -12.93
C ARG A 316 -12.66 -12.96 -14.03
N LYS A 317 -13.24 -12.32 -15.05
CA LYS A 317 -12.56 -11.70 -16.19
C LYS A 317 -11.68 -10.54 -15.69
N GLY A 318 -10.37 -10.64 -15.94
CA GLY A 318 -9.48 -9.50 -16.17
C GLY A 318 -8.95 -8.74 -14.95
N ARG A 319 -8.03 -9.34 -14.19
CA ARG A 319 -7.02 -8.56 -13.46
C ARG A 319 -5.93 -8.18 -14.47
N ARG A 320 -6.17 -7.09 -15.20
CA ARG A 320 -5.25 -6.48 -16.16
C ARG A 320 -3.94 -6.20 -15.41
N GLU A 321 -2.93 -7.03 -15.67
CA GLU A 321 -1.56 -6.80 -15.21
C GLU A 321 -1.16 -5.41 -15.70
N ARG A 322 -1.01 -4.47 -14.76
CA ARG A 322 -0.34 -3.22 -15.07
C ARG A 322 1.11 -3.60 -15.29
N GLY A 323 1.48 -3.76 -16.56
CA GLY A 323 2.86 -3.75 -17.00
C GLY A 323 3.53 -2.53 -16.39
N LYS A 324 4.29 -2.77 -15.32
CA LYS A 324 5.18 -1.80 -14.72
C LYS A 324 6.27 -1.62 -15.76
N LYS A 325 6.15 -0.58 -16.59
CA LYS A 325 7.18 -0.20 -17.57
C LYS A 325 8.49 -0.08 -16.79
N SER A 326 9.36 -1.07 -16.95
CA SER A 326 10.75 -1.01 -16.53
C SER A 326 11.39 0.08 -17.38
N SER A 327 11.66 1.24 -16.79
CA SER A 327 12.52 2.23 -17.43
C SER A 327 13.91 1.59 -17.60
N PRO A 328 14.50 1.61 -18.81
CA PRO A 328 15.82 1.09 -19.05
C PRO A 328 16.85 2.17 -18.71
N GLU A 329 16.87 2.60 -17.46
CA GLU A 329 17.96 3.42 -16.95
C GLU A 329 18.70 2.57 -15.93
N TYR A 330 19.65 1.79 -16.45
CA TYR A 330 20.76 1.23 -15.67
C TYR A 330 21.65 2.40 -15.23
N ALA A 331 21.13 3.26 -14.36
CA ALA A 331 21.98 4.05 -13.49
C ALA A 331 22.72 3.03 -12.63
N SER A 332 24.05 3.08 -12.69
CA SER A 332 24.95 2.35 -11.81
C SER A 332 24.58 2.70 -10.37
N SER A 333 23.66 1.94 -9.79
CA SER A 333 23.18 2.13 -8.43
C SER A 333 24.35 1.78 -7.53
N LYS A 334 25.09 2.83 -7.12
CA LYS A 334 25.98 2.77 -5.98
C LYS A 334 25.26 1.96 -4.93
N LEU A 335 25.86 0.84 -4.55
CA LEU A 335 25.34 -0.01 -3.49
C LEU A 335 25.30 0.85 -2.23
N GLU A 336 24.16 1.49 -1.97
CA GLU A 336 23.96 2.26 -0.76
C GLU A 336 24.14 1.28 0.39
N VAL A 337 25.14 1.55 1.22
CA VAL A 337 25.41 0.76 2.41
C VAL A 337 24.13 0.73 3.24
N VAL A 338 23.64 -0.48 3.52
CA VAL A 338 22.45 -0.68 4.32
C VAL A 338 22.84 -0.48 5.78
N ILE A 339 22.42 0.63 6.36
CA ILE A 339 22.67 1.00 7.75
C ILE A 339 21.37 0.80 8.53
N PRO A 340 21.31 -0.20 9.43
CA PRO A 340 20.12 -0.45 10.24
C PRO A 340 19.93 0.66 11.26
N ILE A 341 18.71 1.19 11.34
CA ILE A 341 18.29 2.14 12.37
C ILE A 341 18.19 1.37 13.67
N ARG A 342 19.01 1.79 14.64
CA ARG A 342 18.95 1.27 16.02
C ARG A 342 18.35 2.30 16.94
N VAL A 343 17.70 1.82 18.00
CA VAL A 343 17.06 2.63 19.03
C VAL A 343 17.51 2.18 20.44
N ARG A 344 17.64 3.13 21.36
CA ARG A 344 17.84 2.87 22.79
C ARG A 344 17.01 3.84 23.65
N LEU A 345 16.78 3.48 24.91
CA LEU A 345 15.92 4.22 25.84
C LEU A 345 16.75 5.16 26.74
N SER A 346 17.87 4.67 27.25
CA SER A 346 18.85 5.44 28.01
C SER A 346 20.25 5.33 27.38
N ASP A 347 21.19 6.13 27.88
CA ASP A 347 22.58 6.06 27.41
C ASP A 347 23.33 4.82 27.87
N THR A 348 22.83 4.17 28.93
CA THR A 348 23.37 2.92 29.48
C THR A 348 22.79 1.68 28.82
N ASP A 349 21.66 1.81 28.09
CA ASP A 349 21.03 0.68 27.40
C ASP A 349 21.75 0.34 26.09
N ASP A 350 21.77 -0.95 25.78
CA ASP A 350 22.23 -1.45 24.50
C ASP A 350 21.33 -1.00 23.34
N TRP A 351 21.94 -0.82 22.17
CA TRP A 351 21.24 -0.48 20.95
C TRP A 351 20.40 -1.66 20.44
N SER A 352 19.09 -1.48 20.31
CA SER A 352 18.20 -2.45 19.69
C SER A 352 17.92 -2.10 18.23
N ALA A 353 18.06 -3.07 17.32
CA ALA A 353 17.67 -2.89 15.92
C ALA A 353 16.14 -2.95 15.72
N ASN A 354 15.37 -3.43 16.70
CA ASN A 354 13.94 -3.67 16.57
C ASN A 354 13.12 -2.66 17.36
N CYS A 355 12.91 -1.48 16.77
CA CYS A 355 12.13 -0.41 17.40
C CYS A 355 10.70 -0.81 17.75
N PHE A 356 10.10 -1.75 17.00
CA PHE A 356 8.75 -2.23 17.29
C PHE A 356 8.69 -2.96 18.65
N GLN A 357 9.66 -3.83 18.93
CA GLN A 357 9.72 -4.58 20.18
C GLN A 357 9.97 -3.67 21.38
N VAL A 358 10.82 -2.64 21.22
CA VAL A 358 11.06 -1.65 22.27
C VAL A 358 9.78 -0.89 22.63
N LEU A 359 9.02 -0.44 21.61
CA LEU A 359 7.72 0.21 21.83
C LEU A 359 6.69 -0.74 22.45
N LEU A 360 6.69 -2.01 22.03
CA LEU A 360 5.79 -3.03 22.54
C LEU A 360 6.03 -3.30 24.03
N ALA A 361 7.29 -3.53 24.41
CA ALA A 361 7.67 -3.77 25.81
C ALA A 361 7.32 -2.59 26.71
N ARG A 362 7.48 -1.35 26.23
CA ARG A 362 7.07 -0.14 26.98
C ARG A 362 5.56 0.00 27.11
N GLU A 363 4.78 -0.38 26.09
CA GLU A 363 3.31 -0.43 26.21
C GLU A 363 2.86 -1.47 27.23
N GLU A 364 3.46 -2.66 27.20
CA GLU A 364 3.14 -3.75 28.12
C GLU A 364 3.52 -3.41 29.57
N ALA A 365 4.61 -2.66 29.77
CA ALA A 365 4.98 -2.09 31.07
C ALA A 365 4.09 -0.91 31.52
N GLY A 366 3.09 -0.50 30.74
CA GLY A 366 2.23 0.65 31.05
C GLY A 366 2.94 2.00 30.95
N CYS A 367 4.15 2.06 30.38
CA CYS A 367 4.90 3.30 30.20
C CYS A 367 4.32 4.12 29.05
N SER A 368 3.65 5.23 29.38
CA SER A 368 3.07 6.13 28.37
C SER A 368 4.02 7.25 27.92
N ARG A 369 5.03 7.59 28.73
CA ARG A 369 6.00 8.67 28.51
C ARG A 369 7.43 8.18 28.70
N PHE A 370 8.28 8.40 27.70
CA PHE A 370 9.70 8.05 27.74
C PHE A 370 10.41 8.64 26.52
N THR A 371 11.73 8.71 26.57
CA THR A 371 12.55 9.22 25.46
C THR A 371 13.21 8.07 24.70
N LEU A 372 13.31 8.20 23.39
CA LEU A 372 13.99 7.27 22.49
C LEU A 372 15.10 8.01 21.75
N ARG A 373 16.29 7.41 21.75
CA ARG A 373 17.44 7.88 20.96
C ARG A 373 17.64 6.95 19.77
N PHE A 374 17.79 7.54 18.59
CA PHE A 374 18.01 6.82 17.34
C PHE A 374 19.44 7.03 16.84
N SER A 375 20.04 5.99 16.28
CA SER A 375 21.39 6.07 15.69
C SER A 375 21.41 6.62 14.26
N GLY A 376 20.23 6.78 13.64
CA GLY A 376 20.08 7.07 12.21
C GLY A 376 20.32 5.84 11.34
N GLY A 377 19.92 5.91 10.07
CA GLY A 377 20.06 4.81 9.12
C GLY A 377 19.00 4.82 8.03
N ASN A 378 19.13 3.90 7.06
CA ASN A 378 18.22 3.77 5.93
C ASN A 378 17.39 2.46 5.95
N CYS A 379 17.62 1.59 6.94
CA CYS A 379 16.96 0.29 7.03
C CYS A 379 16.29 0.10 8.39
N TRP A 380 15.02 -0.31 8.39
CA TRP A 380 14.27 -0.56 9.62
C TRP A 380 14.37 -2.04 9.99
N GLY A 381 14.89 -2.34 11.19
CA GLY A 381 14.81 -3.68 11.78
C GLY A 381 13.38 -3.97 12.23
N GLY A 382 12.59 -4.53 11.31
CA GLY A 382 11.14 -4.63 11.42
C GLY A 382 10.46 -3.57 10.55
N SER A 383 9.33 -3.92 9.93
CA SER A 383 8.68 -3.02 8.98
C SER A 383 8.21 -1.73 9.68
N TRP A 384 8.62 -0.55 9.20
CA TRP A 384 8.01 0.73 9.59
C TRP A 384 6.48 0.69 9.50
N LYS A 385 5.95 -0.11 8.56
CA LYS A 385 4.51 -0.34 8.41
C LYS A 385 3.88 -0.93 9.68
N SER A 386 4.58 -1.82 10.39
CA SER A 386 4.11 -2.42 11.65
C SER A 386 4.07 -1.39 12.78
N ILE A 387 5.13 -0.57 12.91
CA ILE A 387 5.18 0.55 13.86
C ILE A 387 4.07 1.54 13.56
N ARG A 388 3.98 2.00 12.31
CA ARG A 388 2.94 2.93 11.85
C ARG A 388 1.54 2.37 12.03
N SER A 389 1.31 1.08 11.81
CA SER A 389 -0.01 0.46 11.96
C SER A 389 -0.42 0.35 13.43
N SER A 390 0.53 -0.04 14.29
CA SER A 390 0.25 -0.35 15.69
C SER A 390 0.33 0.87 16.59
N PHE A 391 1.10 1.90 16.25
CA PHE A 391 1.35 3.05 17.10
C PHE A 391 1.05 4.38 16.39
N ARG A 392 0.22 4.34 15.33
CA ARG A 392 -0.06 5.47 14.43
C ARG A 392 -0.34 6.79 15.15
N ASN A 393 -1.17 6.69 16.19
CA ASN A 393 -1.75 7.83 16.89
C ASN A 393 -0.99 8.19 18.16
N SER A 394 0.16 7.56 18.41
CA SER A 394 1.00 7.93 19.55
C SER A 394 1.51 9.35 19.36
N GLU A 395 1.42 10.15 20.42
CA GLU A 395 1.92 11.52 20.42
C GLU A 395 3.38 11.53 20.82
N VAL A 396 4.18 12.25 20.04
CA VAL A 396 5.61 12.35 20.23
C VAL A 396 6.03 13.81 20.11
N LYS A 397 7.18 14.14 20.67
CA LYS A 397 7.77 15.47 20.64
C LYS A 397 9.19 15.35 20.12
N ILE A 398 9.50 16.12 19.08
CA ILE A 398 10.79 16.16 18.40
C ILE A 398 11.18 17.62 18.30
N ASP A 399 12.35 17.99 18.82
CA ASP A 399 12.83 19.39 18.84
C ASP A 399 11.79 20.39 19.38
N GLY A 400 11.10 20.00 20.45
CA GLY A 400 10.04 20.82 21.06
C GLY A 400 8.68 20.79 20.34
N ARG A 401 8.58 20.25 19.12
CA ARG A 401 7.34 20.19 18.33
C ARG A 401 6.60 18.88 18.56
N ARG A 402 5.29 18.96 18.84
CA ARG A 402 4.43 17.78 18.98
C ARG A 402 4.00 17.25 17.60
N CYS A 403 4.33 16.01 17.27
CA CYS A 403 3.90 15.29 16.06
C CYS A 403 3.24 13.95 16.42
N LYS A 404 2.61 13.30 15.42
CA LYS A 404 2.15 11.91 15.56
C LYS A 404 3.27 10.99 15.12
N LEU A 405 3.53 9.90 15.83
CA LEU A 405 4.61 8.96 15.49
C LEU A 405 4.61 8.55 14.01
N CYS A 406 3.44 8.40 13.39
CA CYS A 406 3.34 8.03 11.97
C CYS A 406 3.93 9.03 10.96
N THR A 407 4.12 10.29 11.34
CA THR A 407 4.71 11.33 10.47
C THR A 407 6.22 11.46 10.67
N CYS A 408 6.76 10.97 11.78
CA CYS A 408 8.12 11.29 12.20
C CYS A 408 9.16 10.25 11.73
N LYS A 409 8.90 9.57 10.59
CA LYS A 409 9.77 8.51 10.02
C LYS A 409 11.15 9.05 9.64
N HIS A 410 11.17 10.20 9.00
CA HIS A 410 12.37 10.76 8.38
C HIS A 410 13.34 11.31 9.44
N GLU A 411 12.79 11.78 10.55
CA GLU A 411 13.46 12.30 11.72
C GLU A 411 14.15 11.14 12.48
N MET A 412 13.48 10.00 12.59
CA MET A 412 14.08 8.77 13.16
C MET A 412 15.21 8.23 12.26
N GLU A 413 15.06 8.31 10.94
CA GLU A 413 16.11 7.96 9.96
C GLU A 413 17.35 8.87 10.06
N LYS A 414 17.17 10.12 10.51
CA LYS A 414 18.26 11.07 10.79
C LYS A 414 18.95 10.87 12.14
N GLY A 415 18.41 10.02 13.01
CA GLY A 415 18.98 9.79 14.35
C GLY A 415 18.58 10.85 15.39
N VAL A 416 17.43 11.52 15.20
CA VAL A 416 16.96 12.55 16.14
C VAL A 416 16.39 11.91 17.41
N GLU A 417 16.59 12.55 18.56
CA GLU A 417 15.97 12.14 19.83
C GLU A 417 14.46 12.44 19.83
N LEU A 418 13.66 11.49 20.29
CA LEU A 418 12.21 11.54 20.22
C LEU A 418 11.61 11.28 21.61
N GLU A 419 10.90 12.27 22.15
CA GLU A 419 10.19 12.16 23.42
C GLU A 419 8.77 11.65 23.15
N ILE A 420 8.44 10.43 23.58
CA ILE A 420 7.09 9.89 23.50
C ILE A 420 6.27 10.51 24.63
N LEU A 421 5.21 11.26 24.29
CA LEU A 421 4.32 11.91 25.25
C LEU A 421 3.12 11.06 25.62
N HIS A 422 2.63 10.28 24.65
CA HIS A 422 1.53 9.36 24.89
C HIS A 422 1.65 8.18 23.94
N LEU A 423 2.19 7.07 24.44
CA LEU A 423 2.23 5.81 23.70
C LEU A 423 0.84 5.17 23.69
N ARG A 424 0.25 5.05 22.49
CA ARG A 424 -1.04 4.38 22.32
C ARG A 424 -0.94 3.32 21.24
N ARG A 425 -1.00 2.06 21.67
CA ARG A 425 -1.10 0.95 20.72
C ARG A 425 -2.53 0.87 20.18
N TRP A 426 -2.65 1.06 18.88
CA TRP A 426 -3.75 0.54 18.10
C TRP A 426 -3.70 -0.99 18.13
N LYS A 427 -4.34 -1.58 19.14
CA LYS A 427 -4.75 -2.97 19.08
C LYS A 427 -5.94 -3.00 18.12
N PRO A 428 -5.84 -3.64 16.94
CA PRO A 428 -7.04 -3.94 16.18
C PRO A 428 -7.83 -4.94 17.04
N LYS A 429 -8.64 -4.44 17.98
CA LYS A 429 -9.38 -5.20 19.00
C LYS A 429 -10.31 -6.27 18.43
N ILE A 430 -10.35 -6.41 17.11
CA ILE A 430 -11.47 -6.98 16.39
C ILE A 430 -10.98 -7.76 15.16
N SER A 431 -9.75 -8.24 15.01
CA SER A 431 -9.38 -8.85 13.70
C SER A 431 -10.26 -10.05 13.34
N LYS A 432 -10.51 -10.96 14.29
CA LYS A 432 -11.45 -12.08 14.15
C LYS A 432 -12.90 -11.62 14.29
N ASP A 433 -13.17 -10.83 15.32
CA ASP A 433 -14.52 -10.37 15.66
C ASP A 433 -15.08 -9.34 14.67
N LYS A 434 -14.26 -8.69 13.82
CA LYS A 434 -14.67 -7.66 12.86
C LYS A 434 -15.29 -8.31 11.66
N ASN A 435 -14.73 -9.43 11.21
CA ASN A 435 -15.37 -10.19 10.15
C ASN A 435 -16.70 -10.77 10.65
N PHE A 436 -16.75 -11.19 11.92
CA PHE A 436 -17.98 -11.63 12.57
C PHE A 436 -19.02 -10.50 12.67
N LEU A 437 -18.66 -9.34 13.24
CA LEU A 437 -19.49 -8.14 13.38
C LEU A 437 -19.94 -7.61 12.01
N ILE A 438 -19.03 -7.51 11.04
CA ILE A 438 -19.37 -7.14 9.65
C ILE A 438 -20.35 -8.15 9.06
N SER A 439 -20.20 -9.45 9.34
CA SER A 439 -21.13 -10.46 8.83
C SER A 439 -22.52 -10.38 9.46
N ILE A 440 -22.61 -10.02 10.74
CA ILE A 440 -23.89 -9.76 11.42
C ILE A 440 -24.53 -8.50 10.83
N LEU A 441 -23.76 -7.42 10.68
CA LEU A 441 -24.26 -6.14 10.16
C LEU A 441 -24.67 -6.24 8.67
N ARG A 442 -24.02 -7.09 7.88
CA ARG A 442 -24.37 -7.32 6.46
C ARG A 442 -25.51 -8.29 6.25
N CYS A 443 -25.80 -9.17 7.22
CA CYS A 443 -26.82 -10.20 7.09
C CYS A 443 -27.74 -10.17 8.31
N LYS A 444 -28.92 -9.53 8.19
CA LYS A 444 -29.94 -9.45 9.26
C LYS A 444 -30.28 -10.82 9.86
N ASN A 445 -30.28 -11.89 9.06
CA ASN A 445 -30.58 -13.25 9.52
C ASN A 445 -29.48 -13.86 10.42
N ARG A 446 -28.28 -13.27 10.47
CA ARG A 446 -27.18 -13.71 11.35
C ARG A 446 -27.23 -13.09 12.74
N VAL A 447 -28.18 -12.21 13.04
CA VAL A 447 -28.36 -11.65 14.40
C VAL A 447 -28.64 -12.76 15.43
N GLY A 448 -29.28 -13.87 15.01
CA GLY A 448 -29.45 -15.05 15.86
C GLY A 448 -28.13 -15.67 16.34
N ALA A 449 -27.03 -15.51 15.60
CA ALA A 449 -25.71 -16.01 16.01
C ALA A 449 -25.15 -15.27 17.24
N LEU A 450 -25.60 -14.04 17.53
CA LEU A 450 -25.21 -13.33 18.76
C LEU A 450 -25.75 -14.04 20.01
N ARG A 451 -26.91 -14.70 19.92
CA ARG A 451 -27.50 -15.43 21.06
C ARG A 451 -26.68 -16.66 21.45
N ASN A 452 -25.92 -17.20 20.50
CA ASN A 452 -25.07 -18.37 20.70
C ASN A 452 -23.60 -17.99 20.95
N CYS A 453 -23.27 -16.70 21.04
CA CYS A 453 -21.92 -16.26 21.35
C CYS A 453 -21.64 -16.38 22.84
N ASN A 454 -20.43 -16.85 23.17
CA ASN A 454 -19.97 -16.91 24.55
C ASN A 454 -19.82 -15.48 25.12
N LEU A 455 -19.97 -15.32 26.45
CA LEU A 455 -19.94 -14.01 27.12
C LEU A 455 -18.66 -13.23 26.82
N ASP A 456 -17.51 -13.91 26.76
CA ASP A 456 -16.23 -13.30 26.38
C ASP A 456 -16.23 -12.69 24.98
N VAL A 457 -16.92 -13.33 24.03
CA VAL A 457 -17.05 -12.81 22.66
C VAL A 457 -17.91 -11.55 22.69
N LEU A 458 -18.97 -11.53 23.48
CA LEU A 458 -19.84 -10.37 23.64
C LEU A 458 -19.12 -9.19 24.31
N ILE A 459 -18.32 -9.45 25.35
CA ILE A 459 -17.47 -8.44 26.02
C ILE A 459 -16.42 -7.87 25.06
N ARG A 460 -15.79 -8.72 24.24
CA ARG A 460 -14.86 -8.26 23.20
C ARG A 460 -15.56 -7.42 22.13
N LEU A 461 -16.80 -7.77 21.77
CA LEU A 461 -17.60 -7.03 20.80
C LEU A 461 -18.12 -5.68 21.34
N THR A 462 -18.42 -5.56 22.64
CA THR A 462 -18.79 -4.27 23.25
C THR A 462 -17.58 -3.36 23.43
N GLY A 463 -16.39 -3.90 23.75
CA GLY A 463 -15.14 -3.12 23.76
C GLY A 463 -14.66 -2.67 22.36
N ALA A 464 -15.37 -3.10 21.32
CA ALA A 464 -15.10 -2.88 19.91
C ALA A 464 -16.13 -1.96 19.21
N ALA A 465 -17.34 -1.85 19.77
CA ALA A 465 -18.35 -0.85 19.40
C ALA A 465 -17.94 0.53 19.94
#